data_AF-A0A9E5P677-F1
#
_entry.id   AF-A0A9E5P677-F1
#
_cell.length_a   1.000
_cell.length_b   1.000
_cell.length_c   1.000
_cell.angle_alpha   90.00
_cell.angle_beta   90.00
_cell.angle_gamma   90.00
#
_symmetry.space_group_name_H-M   'P 1'
#
loop_
_entity.id
_entity.type
_entity.pdbx_description
1 polymer ?
#
loop_
_entity_poly.entity_id
_entity_poly.type
_entity_poly.pdbx_seq_one_letter_code
_entity_poly.pdbx_strand_id
1 'polypeptide(L)' 'DCRLQTVERYVCGRRRVGDVPGAQIPEVYHRFVETGDARLVAPILRHNAQDLVTVAEVLLKCLG' A
#
# COMPACT_ATOMS: atom_id res chain seq x y z
N ASP A 1 -16.37 -2.76 -6.14
CA ASP A 1 -15.09 -2.88 -5.42
C ASP A 1 -14.55 -1.46 -5.24
N CYS A 2 -14.48 -0.98 -3.99
CA CYS A 2 -14.02 0.37 -3.66
C CYS A 2 -12.59 0.37 -3.07
N ARG A 3 -11.82 -0.70 -3.27
CA ARG A 3 -10.43 -0.78 -2.81
C ARG A 3 -9.57 0.21 -3.59
N LEU A 4 -8.54 0.74 -2.93
CA LEU A 4 -7.59 1.67 -3.54
C LEU A 4 -6.90 1.06 -4.78
N GLN A 5 -6.61 -0.24 -4.78
CA GLN A 5 -6.07 -0.96 -5.94
C GLN A 5 -7.00 -0.91 -7.16
N THR A 6 -8.31 -0.95 -6.96
CA THR A 6 -9.29 -0.85 -8.04
C THR A 6 -9.26 0.56 -8.63
N VAL A 7 -9.24 1.59 -7.79
CA VAL A 7 -9.12 2.99 -8.22
C VAL A 7 -7.79 3.21 -8.93
N GLU A 8 -6.67 2.73 -8.37
CA GLU A 8 -5.34 2.82 -8.97
C GLU A 8 -5.31 2.24 -10.40
N ARG A 9 -5.97 1.09 -10.61
CA ARG A 9 -6.04 0.46 -11.92
C ARG A 9 -6.80 1.29 -12.95
N TYR A 10 -8.00 1.75 -12.60
CA TYR A 10 -8.90 2.38 -13.57
C TYR A 10 -8.67 3.89 -13.72
N VAL A 11 -8.24 4.56 -12.65
CA VAL A 11 -8.03 6.01 -12.63
C VAL A 11 -6.56 6.35 -12.88
N CYS A 12 -5.62 5.63 -12.25
CA CYS A 12 -4.19 5.92 -12.37
C CYS A 12 -3.47 5.09 -13.44
N GLY A 13 -4.13 4.08 -14.02
CA GLY A 13 -3.56 3.21 -15.05
C GLY A 13 -2.42 2.31 -14.56
N ARG A 14 -2.22 2.18 -13.25
CA ARG A 14 -1.16 1.34 -12.65
C ARG A 14 -1.70 -0.03 -12.24
N ARG A 15 -0.85 -1.05 -12.33
CA ARG A 15 -1.16 -2.39 -11.79
C ARG A 15 -0.09 -2.78 -10.77
N ARG A 16 -0.51 -2.93 -9.52
CA ARG A 16 0.37 -3.33 -8.42
C ARG A 16 0.59 -4.84 -8.41
N VAL A 17 1.81 -5.26 -8.03
CA VAL A 17 2.23 -6.66 -7.91
C VAL A 17 3.04 -6.82 -6.63
N GLY A 18 2.78 -7.89 -5.88
CA GLY A 18 3.58 -8.23 -4.69
C GLY A 18 3.14 -7.57 -3.38
N ASP A 19 1.86 -7.20 -3.25
CA ASP A 19 1.34 -6.66 -2.00
C ASP A 19 1.31 -7.71 -0.89
N VAL A 20 1.65 -7.27 0.32
CA VAL A 20 1.40 -8.04 1.54
C VAL A 20 -0.12 -8.07 1.74
N PRO A 21 -0.76 -9.26 1.82
CA PRO A 21 -2.17 -9.33 2.16
C PRO A 21 -2.43 -8.61 3.48
N GLY A 22 -3.41 -7.70 3.51
CA GLY A 22 -3.67 -6.87 4.70
C GLY A 22 -3.88 -7.69 5.99
N ALA A 23 -4.43 -8.90 5.87
CA ALA A 23 -4.59 -9.83 6.98
C ALA A 23 -3.27 -10.31 7.61
N GLN A 24 -2.16 -10.27 6.87
CA GLN A 24 -0.82 -10.67 7.35
C GLN A 24 -0.06 -9.52 8.02
N ILE A 25 -0.48 -8.26 7.82
CA ILE A 25 0.20 -7.08 8.38
C ILE A 25 0.35 -7.14 9.91
N PRO A 26 -0.69 -7.52 10.70
CA PRO A 26 -0.56 -7.58 12.15
C PRO A 26 0.55 -8.52 12.60
N GLU A 27 0.59 -9.74 12.05
CA GLU A 27 1.60 -10.74 12.39
C GLU A 27 3.02 -10.28 12.03
N VAL A 28 3.19 -9.71 10.83
CA VAL A 28 4.48 -9.17 10.37
C VAL A 28 4.95 -8.03 11.27
N TYR A 29 4.04 -7.15 11.70
CA TYR A 29 4.35 -6.06 12.60
C TYR A 29 4.73 -6.54 14.00
N HIS A 30 3.99 -7.51 14.57
CA HIS A 30 4.33 -8.12 15.85
C HIS A 30 5.74 -8.73 15.83
N ARG A 31 6.08 -9.49 14.78
CA ARG A 31 7.43 -10.02 14.60
C ARG A 31 8.50 -8.93 14.51
N PHE A 32 8.21 -7.80 13.87
CA PHE A 32 9.12 -6.65 13.87
C PHE A 32 9.33 -6.09 15.27
N VAL A 33 8.26 -5.91 16.05
CA VAL A 33 8.35 -5.40 17.44
C VAL A 33 9.16 -6.35 18.32
N GLU A 34 9.00 -7.67 18.15
CA GLU A 34 9.72 -8.67 18.93
C GLU A 34 11.21 -8.78 18.54
N THR A 35 11.51 -8.71 17.24
CA THR A 35 12.86 -9.01 16.73
C THR A 35 13.70 -7.76 16.44
N GLY A 36 13.07 -6.60 16.30
CA GLY A 36 13.70 -5.38 15.78
C GLY A 36 14.07 -5.45 14.29
N ASP A 37 13.73 -6.52 13.57
CA ASP A 37 14.14 -6.69 12.17
C ASP A 37 13.32 -5.80 11.22
N ALA A 38 13.88 -4.64 10.87
CA ALA A 38 13.25 -3.67 9.97
C ALA A 38 12.94 -4.22 8.57
N ARG A 39 13.57 -5.32 8.13
CA ARG A 39 13.28 -5.95 6.82
C ARG A 39 11.85 -6.46 6.74
N LEU A 40 11.24 -6.79 7.87
CA LEU A 40 9.86 -7.27 7.96
C LEU A 40 8.84 -6.18 7.59
N VAL A 41 9.09 -4.93 8.01
CA VAL A 41 8.19 -3.80 7.76
C VAL A 41 8.52 -3.04 6.48
N ALA A 42 9.72 -3.19 5.92
CA ALA A 42 10.11 -2.57 4.66
C ALA A 42 9.09 -2.73 3.51
N PRO A 43 8.52 -3.92 3.22
CA PRO A 43 7.49 -4.06 2.19
C PRO A 43 6.19 -3.32 2.54
N ILE A 44 5.80 -3.29 3.82
CA ILE A 44 4.61 -2.57 4.29
C ILE A 44 4.79 -1.06 4.07
N LEU A 45 5.96 -0.51 4.42
CA LEU A 45 6.26 0.90 4.22
C LEU A 45 6.26 1.30 2.74
N ARG A 46 6.82 0.46 1.86
CA ARG A 46 6.78 0.68 0.41
C ARG A 46 5.35 0.71 -0.12
N HIS A 47 4.51 -0.22 0.34
CA HIS A 47 3.10 -0.24 -0.02
C HIS A 47 2.37 1.04 0.42
N ASN A 48 2.54 1.45 1.68
CA ASN A 48 1.95 2.67 2.22
C ASN A 48 2.39 3.92 1.45
N ALA A 49 3.67 4.02 1.10
CA ALA A 49 4.17 5.15 0.31
C ALA A 49 3.49 5.22 -1.06
N GLN A 50 3.31 4.08 -1.72
CA GLN A 50 2.63 4.02 -3.01
C GLN A 50 1.12 4.31 -2.90
N ASP A 51 0.50 3.97 -1.78
CA ASP A 51 -0.90 4.35 -1.49
C ASP A 51 -1.07 5.86 -1.38
N LEU A 52 -0.17 6.53 -0.67
CA LEU A 52 -0.19 8.00 -0.55
C LEU A 52 -0.06 8.68 -1.93
N VAL A 53 0.83 8.16 -2.79
CA VAL A 53 0.98 8.65 -4.17
C VAL A 53 -0.32 8.45 -4.97
N THR A 54 -0.94 7.28 -4.85
CA THR A 54 -2.19 6.99 -5.55
C THR A 54 -3.33 7.88 -5.08
N VAL A 55 -3.48 8.11 -3.77
CA VAL A 55 -4.49 9.02 -3.24
C VAL A 55 -4.26 10.45 -3.73
N ALA A 56 -3.02 10.93 -3.72
CA ALA A 56 -2.67 12.26 -4.22
C ALA A 56 -3.00 12.41 -5.71
N GLU A 57 -2.67 11.41 -6.54
CA GLU A 57 -3.00 11.45 -7.97
C GLU A 57 -4.50 11.43 -8.24
N VAL A 58 -5.26 10.59 -7.50
CA VAL A 58 -6.72 10.55 -7.61
C VAL A 58 -7.30 11.92 -7.29
N LEU A 59 -6.84 12.55 -6.19
CA LEU A 59 -7.28 13.89 -5.82
C LEU A 59 -7.00 14.91 -6.94
N LEU A 60 -5.78 14.91 -7.50
CA LEU A 60 -5.41 15.81 -8.60
C LEU A 60 -6.29 15.61 -9.84
N LYS A 61 -6.63 14.35 -10.18
CA LYS A 61 -7.51 14.04 -11.33
C LYS A 61 -8.98 14.40 -11.09
N CYS A 62 -9.43 14.47 -9.83
CA CYS A 62 -10.78 14.90 -9.49
C CYS A 62 -10.94 16.42 -9.41
N LEU A 63 -9.84 17.16 -9.26
CA LEU A 63 -9.83 18.62 -9.17
C LEU A 63 -9.60 19.33 -10.52
N GLY A 64 -9.18 18.59 -11.55
CA GLY A 64 -9.10 19.06 -12.94
C GLY A 64 -10.34 18.70 -13.73
#